data_AF-A0A971KSZ1-F1
#
_entry.id   AF-A0A971KSZ1-F1
#
_cell.length_a   1.000
_cell.length_b   1.000
_cell.length_c   1.000
_cell.angle_alpha   90.00
_cell.angle_beta   90.00
_cell.angle_gamma   90.00
#
_symmetry.space_group_name_H-M   'P 1'
#
loop_
_entity.id
_entity.type
_entity.pdbx_description
1 polymer ?
#
loop_
_entity_poly.entity_id
_entity_poly.type
_entity_poly.pdbx_seq_one_letter_code
_entity_poly.pdbx_strand_id
1 'polypeptide(L)'
;MSIDSNNTVNSSELKAIDKTKLEILASRLGISFNEAKKLQADLRINLAKTLGITTSAVFPDIEPAGRELNLAFVINKQNLPRKKQ
;
A
#
# COMPACT_ATOMS: atom_id res chain seq x y z
N MET A 1 -12.84 28.54 -22.60
CA MET A 1 -12.09 27.28 -22.49
C MET A 1 -12.39 26.69 -21.13
N SER A 2 -13.33 25.75 -21.08
CA SER A 2 -13.65 25.01 -19.86
C SER A 2 -12.59 23.93 -19.69
N ILE A 3 -11.93 23.92 -18.53
CA ILE A 3 -10.98 22.88 -18.18
C ILE A 3 -11.80 21.77 -17.51
N ASP A 4 -11.79 20.59 -18.13
CA ASP A 4 -12.61 19.44 -17.76
C ASP A 4 -12.36 18.96 -16.33
N SER A 5 -13.40 19.04 -15.49
CA SER A 5 -13.46 18.55 -14.10
C SER A 5 -13.68 17.02 -14.02
N ASN A 6 -12.94 16.23 -14.78
CA ASN A 6 -13.14 14.76 -14.85
C ASN A 6 -11.91 13.96 -14.41
N ASN A 7 -11.30 14.31 -13.27
CA ASN A 7 -10.35 13.41 -12.59
C ASN A 7 -10.82 13.06 -11.17
N THR A 8 -12.11 12.75 -11.04
CA THR A 8 -12.61 12.05 -9.86
C THR A 8 -12.32 10.57 -10.07
N VAL A 9 -11.09 10.15 -9.78
CA VAL A 9 -10.74 8.72 -9.73
C VAL A 9 -11.76 8.05 -8.81
N ASN A 10 -12.60 7.18 -9.36
CA ASN A 10 -13.72 6.61 -8.63
C ASN A 10 -13.15 5.75 -7.50
N SER A 11 -13.52 6.04 -6.25
CA SER A 11 -13.06 5.28 -5.07
C SER A 11 -13.30 3.77 -5.19
N SER A 12 -14.24 3.34 -6.04
CA SER A 12 -14.54 1.95 -6.36
C SER A 12 -13.46 1.31 -7.25
N GLU A 13 -12.92 2.07 -8.22
CA GLU A 13 -11.84 1.61 -9.11
C GLU A 13 -10.52 1.48 -8.34
N LEU A 14 -10.22 2.42 -7.44
CA LEU A 14 -9.05 2.33 -6.56
C LEU A 14 -9.11 1.07 -5.67
N LYS A 15 -10.28 0.77 -5.09
CA LYS A 15 -10.49 -0.46 -4.31
C LYS A 15 -10.35 -1.73 -5.16
N ALA A 16 -10.78 -1.69 -6.42
CA ALA A 16 -10.63 -2.81 -7.34
C ALA A 16 -9.16 -3.08 -7.68
N ILE A 17 -8.38 -2.01 -7.94
CA ILE A 17 -6.94 -2.10 -8.20
C ILE A 17 -6.20 -2.67 -6.99
N ASP A 18 -6.51 -2.20 -5.78
CA ASP A 18 -5.89 -2.71 -4.54
C ASP A 18 -6.19 -4.20 -4.32
N LYS A 19 -7.42 -4.63 -4.64
CA LYS A 19 -7.82 -6.03 -4.57
C LYS A 19 -7.02 -6.88 -5.57
N THR A 20 -6.95 -6.46 -6.84
CA THR A 20 -6.18 -7.18 -7.87
C THR A 20 -4.70 -7.28 -7.51
N LYS A 21 -4.11 -6.20 -6.98
CA LYS A 21 -2.74 -6.18 -6.48
C LYS A 21 -2.49 -7.23 -5.38
N LEU A 22 -3.42 -7.35 -4.43
CA LEU A 22 -3.36 -8.36 -3.37
C LEU A 22 -3.56 -9.79 -3.91
N GLU A 23 -4.42 -9.98 -4.90
CA GLU A 23 -4.61 -11.29 -5.57
C GLU A 23 -3.34 -11.73 -6.30
N ILE A 24 -2.66 -10.80 -6.97
CA ILE A 24 -1.35 -11.06 -7.59
C ILE A 24 -0.33 -11.45 -6.53
N LEU A 25 -0.26 -10.72 -5.41
CA LEU A 25 0.63 -11.06 -4.29
C LEU A 25 0.35 -12.47 -3.75
N ALA A 26 -0.92 -12.80 -3.51
CA ALA A 26 -1.35 -14.12 -3.05
C ALA A 26 -0.91 -15.22 -4.03
N SER A 27 -1.18 -15.02 -5.32
CA SER A 27 -0.80 -15.96 -6.38
C SER A 27 0.71 -16.17 -6.47
N ARG A 28 1.51 -15.10 -6.39
CA ARG A 28 2.98 -15.17 -6.48
C ARG A 28 3.63 -15.84 -5.27
N LEU A 29 3.06 -15.64 -4.09
CA LEU A 29 3.55 -16.26 -2.86
C LEU A 29 2.99 -17.67 -2.64
N GLY A 30 2.03 -18.12 -3.45
CA GLY A 30 1.36 -19.41 -3.27
C GLY A 30 0.53 -19.49 -1.99
N ILE A 31 -0.04 -18.37 -1.55
CA ILE A 31 -0.85 -18.26 -0.32
C ILE A 31 -2.27 -17.80 -0.65
N SER A 32 -3.20 -17.90 0.30
CA SER A 32 -4.55 -17.37 0.13
C SER A 32 -4.58 -15.84 0.13
N PHE A 33 -5.64 -15.28 -0.46
CA PHE A 33 -5.89 -13.84 -0.44
C PHE A 33 -5.90 -13.25 0.98
N ASN A 34 -6.49 -13.97 1.95
CA ASN A 34 -6.54 -13.55 3.34
C ASN A 34 -5.17 -13.54 4.01
N GLU A 35 -4.32 -14.53 3.69
CA GLU A 35 -2.94 -14.57 4.16
C GLU A 35 -2.10 -13.44 3.56
N ALA A 36 -2.26 -13.15 2.27
CA ALA A 36 -1.58 -12.02 1.63
C ALA A 36 -1.98 -10.67 2.25
N LYS A 37 -3.30 -10.49 2.50
CA LYS A 37 -3.82 -9.30 3.20
C LYS A 37 -3.26 -9.17 4.61
N LYS A 38 -3.19 -10.27 5.36
CA LYS A 38 -2.61 -10.31 6.70
C LYS A 38 -1.11 -9.98 6.66
N LEU A 39 -0.37 -10.60 5.75
CA LEU A 39 1.06 -10.36 5.56
C LEU A 39 1.37 -8.89 5.28
N GLN A 40 0.62 -8.26 4.35
CA GLN A 40 0.79 -6.83 4.06
C GLN A 40 0.54 -5.95 5.29
N ALA A 41 -0.49 -6.27 6.09
CA ALA A 41 -0.80 -5.54 7.32
C ALA A 41 0.28 -5.74 8.40
N ASP A 42 0.76 -6.97 8.59
CA ASP A 42 1.80 -7.30 9.56
C ASP A 42 3.14 -6.61 9.20
N LEU A 43 3.53 -6.62 7.92
CA LEU A 43 4.70 -5.91 7.43
C LEU A 43 4.60 -4.40 7.65
N ARG A 44 3.42 -3.81 7.38
CA ARG A 44 3.15 -2.39 7.64
C ARG A 44 3.32 -2.04 9.12
N ILE A 45 2.76 -2.87 10.01
CA ILE A 45 2.85 -2.70 11.47
C ILE A 45 4.30 -2.80 11.94
N ASN A 46 5.02 -3.83 11.47
CA ASN A 46 6.41 -4.05 11.85
C ASN A 46 7.31 -2.91 11.38
N LEU A 47 7.16 -2.48 10.12
CA LEU A 47 7.91 -1.34 9.59
C LEU A 47 7.64 -0.06 10.38
N ALA A 48 6.37 0.23 10.70
CA ALA A 48 6.01 1.39 11.50
C ALA A 48 6.66 1.35 12.89
N LYS A 49 6.63 0.18 13.56
CA LYS A 49 7.29 -0.03 14.85
C LYS A 49 8.80 0.15 14.78
N THR A 50 9.46 -0.46 13.79
CA THR A 50 10.92 -0.36 13.58
C THR A 50 11.36 1.08 13.37
N LEU A 51 10.56 1.87 12.65
CA LEU A 51 10.86 3.28 12.38
C LEU A 51 10.41 4.22 13.51
N GLY A 52 9.67 3.74 14.50
CA GLY A 52 9.12 4.57 15.58
C GLY A 52 8.01 5.53 15.10
N ILE A 53 7.23 5.11 14.11
CA ILE A 53 6.22 5.93 13.45
C ILE A 53 4.82 5.29 13.55
N THR A 54 3.78 6.06 13.24
CA THR A 54 2.42 5.50 13.18
C THR A 54 2.22 4.69 11.91
N THR A 55 1.41 3.64 11.99
CA THR A 55 1.04 2.83 10.81
C THR A 55 0.32 3.65 9.75
N SER A 56 -0.39 4.72 10.15
CA SER A 56 -1.03 5.68 9.24
C SER A 56 -0.05 6.44 8.33
N ALA A 57 1.23 6.51 8.70
CA ALA A 57 2.27 7.12 7.87
C ALA A 57 2.90 6.16 6.86
N VAL A 58 2.56 4.86 6.92
CA VAL A 58 3.09 3.81 6.05
C VAL A 58 1.99 3.37 5.08
N PHE A 59 2.25 3.49 3.79
CA PHE A 59 1.33 3.12 2.72
C PHE A 59 1.93 1.96 1.93
N PRO A 60 1.32 0.77 1.96
CA PRO A 60 1.76 -0.32 1.11
C PRO A 60 1.43 0.00 -0.35
N ASP A 61 2.34 -0.36 -1.24
CA ASP A 61 2.08 -0.39 -2.67
C ASP A 61 2.60 -1.70 -3.25
N ILE A 62 1.86 -2.25 -4.19
CA ILE A 62 2.23 -3.47 -4.90
C ILE A 62 2.28 -3.11 -6.37
N GLU A 63 3.48 -3.16 -6.94
CA GLU A 63 3.71 -2.87 -8.35
C GLU A 63 4.16 -4.14 -9.08
N PRO A 64 3.42 -4.59 -10.12
CA PRO A 64 3.90 -5.63 -11.00
C PRO A 64 5.11 -5.11 -11.80
N ALA A 65 6.27 -5.76 -11.68
CA ALA A 65 7.49 -5.43 -12.42
C ALA A 65 7.82 -6.57 -13.40
N GLY A 66 6.99 -6.73 -14.43
CA GLY A 66 7.11 -7.83 -15.39
C GLY A 66 6.88 -9.20 -14.74
N ARG A 67 7.93 -10.01 -14.60
CA ARG A 67 7.85 -11.32 -13.91
C ARG A 67 7.96 -11.19 -12.39
N GLU A 68 8.50 -10.09 -11.91
CA GLU A 68 8.69 -9.81 -10.49
C GLU A 68 7.50 -9.05 -9.92
N LEU A 69 7.34 -9.14 -8.61
CA LEU A 69 6.35 -8.39 -7.87
C LEU A 69 7.07 -7.56 -6.82
N ASN A 70 6.96 -6.24 -6.94
CA ASN A 70 7.51 -5.32 -5.95
C ASN A 70 6.44 -5.05 -4.90
N LEU A 71 6.72 -5.41 -3.65
CA LEU A 71 5.99 -4.92 -2.49
C LEU A 71 6.80 -3.78 -1.89
N ALA A 72 6.35 -2.55 -2.12
CA ALA A 72 6.95 -1.34 -1.59
C ALA A 72 6.13 -0.79 -0.42
N PHE A 73 6.79 -0.07 0.48
CA PHE A 73 6.13 0.70 1.52
C PHE A 73 6.59 2.15 1.42
N VAL A 74 5.64 3.04 1.09
CA VAL A 74 5.88 4.47 1.01
C VAL A 74 5.66 5.08 2.40
N ILE A 75 6.66 5.81 2.90
CA ILE A 75 6.60 6.47 4.19
C ILE A 75 6.36 7.95 3.99
N ASN A 76 5.23 8.45 4.47
CA ASN A 76 4.98 9.89 4.49
C ASN A 76 5.69 10.54 5.68
N LYS A 77 6.85 11.15 5.40
CA LYS A 77 7.68 11.83 6.40
C LYS A 77 7.02 13.06 7.05
N GLN A 78 6.03 13.67 6.39
CA GLN A 78 5.33 14.87 6.90
C GLN A 78 4.37 14.55 8.04
N ASN A 79 3.87 13.31 8.10
CA ASN A 79 2.96 12.83 9.14
C ASN A 79 3.68 12.11 10.28
N LEU A 80 5.02 12.13 10.28
CA LEU A 80 5.79 11.55 11.37
C LEU A 80 5.72 12.47 12.58
N PRO A 81 5.52 11.95 13.80
CA PRO A 81 5.64 12.76 14.99
C PRO A 81 7.04 13.38 14.99
N ARG A 82 7.10 14.71 14.94
CA ARG A 82 8.37 15.44 15.06
C ARG A 82 8.98 14.99 16.38
N LYS A 83 10.21 14.47 16.33
CA LYS A 83 11.02 14.27 17.53
C LYS A 83 11.02 15.63 18.24
N LYS A 84 10.44 15.71 19.44
CA LYS A 84 10.64 16.86 20.31
C LYS A 84 12.15 16.90 20.56
N GLN A 85 12.84 17.83 19.91
CA GLN A 85 14.21 18.19 20.25
C GLN A 85 14.18 18.91 21.59
#